data_AF-A0A432LDD4-F1
#
_entry.id   AF-A0A432LDD4-F1
#
_cell.length_a   1.000
_cell.length_b   1.000
_cell.length_c   1.000
_cell.angle_alpha   90.00
_cell.angle_beta   90.00
_cell.angle_gamma   90.00
#
_symmetry.space_group_name_H-M   'P 1'
#
loop_
_entity.id
_entity.type
_entity.pdbx_description
1 polymer ?
#
loop_
_entity_poly.entity_id
_entity_poly.type
_entity_poly.pdbx_seq_one_letter_code
_entity_poly.pdbx_strand_id
1 'polypeptide(L)'
;MDQQQYQQIEDQITPPTPYVKNVLKAFLIGGLVCTIGHAFTYFYIIFFNFTETTVGNPTAATMVFIAALLTGLGIYRKIAQVAGAGTAVPVTGFSNAVVSAAIEGKTEGFVLGVGSNMFKMAGSVILFGVASAFFVALIKLILVTMGVVEW
;
A
#
# COMPACT_ATOMS: atom_id res chain seq x y z
N MET A 1 -5.07 -39.33 -8.08
CA MET A 1 -4.12 -38.77 -9.06
C MET A 1 -2.92 -38.30 -8.27
N ASP A 2 -1.73 -38.73 -8.66
CA ASP A 2 -0.50 -38.28 -8.02
C ASP A 2 -0.34 -36.76 -8.17
N GLN A 3 0.07 -36.10 -7.09
CA GLN A 3 0.21 -34.64 -7.01
C GLN A 3 1.08 -34.07 -8.15
N GLN A 4 2.05 -34.87 -8.61
CA GLN A 4 2.96 -34.54 -9.70
C GLN A 4 2.29 -34.58 -11.08
N GLN A 5 1.36 -35.51 -11.32
CA GLN A 5 0.59 -35.55 -12.56
C GLN A 5 -0.40 -34.39 -12.64
N TYR A 6 -0.98 -33.99 -11.50
CA TYR A 6 -1.87 -32.83 -11.46
C TYR A 6 -1.13 -31.53 -11.81
N GLN A 7 0.06 -31.32 -11.25
CA GLN A 7 0.90 -30.15 -11.55
C GLN A 7 1.32 -30.09 -13.02
N GLN A 8 1.69 -31.22 -13.64
CA GLN A 8 2.05 -31.27 -15.06
C GLN A 8 0.88 -30.91 -15.99
N ILE A 9 -0.33 -31.30 -15.62
CA ILE A 9 -1.55 -30.96 -16.35
C ILE A 9 -1.88 -29.48 -16.14
N GLU A 10 -1.76 -28.95 -14.91
CA GLU A 10 -1.95 -27.53 -14.62
C GLU A 10 -0.96 -26.63 -15.40
N ASP A 11 0.32 -26.99 -15.45
CA ASP A 11 1.35 -26.24 -16.17
C ASP A 11 1.12 -26.22 -17.69
N GLN A 12 0.53 -27.28 -18.25
CA GLN A 12 0.23 -27.36 -19.70
C GLN A 12 -1.00 -26.55 -20.11
N ILE A 13 -1.94 -26.34 -19.20
CA ILE A 13 -3.21 -25.64 -19.48
C ILE A 13 -3.10 -24.15 -19.13
N THR A 14 -2.22 -23.79 -18.18
CA THR A 14 -2.10 -22.41 -17.70
C THR A 14 -1.37 -21.53 -18.71
N PRO A 15 -2.00 -20.45 -19.21
CA PRO A 15 -1.32 -19.55 -20.14
C PRO A 15 -0.13 -18.85 -19.45
N PRO A 16 1.01 -18.69 -20.13
CA PRO A 16 2.17 -18.03 -19.55
C PRO A 16 1.83 -16.59 -19.19
N THR A 17 2.07 -16.21 -17.94
CA THR A 17 1.83 -14.85 -17.48
C THR A 17 2.79 -13.89 -18.18
N PRO A 18 2.31 -12.80 -18.80
CA PRO A 18 3.17 -11.86 -19.51
C PRO A 18 3.88 -10.94 -18.51
N TYR A 19 4.92 -11.45 -17.85
CA TYR A 19 5.66 -10.78 -16.78
C TYR A 19 6.12 -9.37 -17.16
N VAL A 20 6.77 -9.21 -18.32
CA VAL A 20 7.31 -7.90 -18.77
C VAL A 20 6.19 -6.87 -18.95
N LYS A 21 5.06 -7.27 -19.53
CA LYS A 21 3.90 -6.39 -19.74
C LYS A 21 3.29 -5.96 -18.41
N ASN A 22 3.18 -6.89 -17.45
CA ASN A 22 2.63 -6.62 -16.13
C ASN A 22 3.55 -5.71 -15.32
N VAL A 23 4.85 -5.92 -15.38
CA VAL A 23 5.85 -5.06 -14.71
C VAL A 23 5.81 -3.66 -15.29
N LEU A 24 5.81 -3.50 -16.61
CA LEU A 24 5.76 -2.18 -17.25
C LEU A 24 4.47 -1.43 -16.88
N LYS A 25 3.33 -2.15 -16.89
CA LYS A 25 2.04 -1.60 -16.48
C LYS A 25 2.03 -1.18 -15.01
N ALA A 26 2.57 -2.01 -14.12
CA ALA A 26 2.66 -1.71 -12.70
C ALA A 26 3.57 -0.51 -12.43
N PHE A 27 4.70 -0.41 -13.14
CA PHE A 27 5.62 0.71 -13.05
C PHE A 27 4.96 2.02 -13.49
N LEU A 28 4.30 2.03 -14.66
CA LEU A 28 3.64 3.24 -15.18
C LEU A 28 2.51 3.72 -14.27
N ILE A 29 1.69 2.81 -13.77
CA ILE A 29 0.55 3.19 -12.94
C ILE A 29 0.99 3.57 -11.52
N GLY A 30 1.94 2.83 -10.95
CA GLY A 30 2.55 3.20 -9.66
C GLY A 30 3.25 4.55 -9.76
N GLY A 31 4.01 4.77 -10.83
CA GLY A 31 4.64 6.06 -11.13
C GLY A 31 3.63 7.19 -11.22
N LEU A 32 2.51 6.99 -11.92
CA LEU A 32 1.44 7.99 -12.03
C LEU A 32 0.81 8.32 -10.67
N VAL A 33 0.55 7.32 -9.82
CA VAL A 33 0.06 7.54 -8.45
C VAL A 33 1.07 8.34 -7.63
N CYS A 34 2.36 8.03 -7.75
CA CYS A 34 3.44 8.79 -7.10
C CYS A 34 3.51 10.23 -7.61
N THR A 35 3.35 10.46 -8.92
CA THR A 35 3.32 11.81 -9.52
C THR A 35 2.14 12.62 -8.96
N ILE A 36 0.97 12.00 -8.78
CA ILE A 36 -0.18 12.65 -8.13
C ILE A 36 0.14 13.00 -6.67
N GLY A 37 0.75 12.08 -5.92
CA GLY A 37 1.20 12.36 -4.55
C GLY A 37 2.19 13.52 -4.48
N HIS A 38 3.13 13.57 -5.41
CA HIS A 38 4.11 14.65 -5.51
C HIS A 38 3.46 16.00 -5.87
N ALA A 39 2.40 15.98 -6.68
CA ALA A 39 1.60 17.17 -6.96
C ALA A 39 0.90 17.71 -5.70
N PHE A 40 0.35 16.83 -4.85
CA PHE A 40 -0.20 17.25 -3.55
C PHE A 40 0.89 17.81 -2.62
N THR A 41 2.08 17.21 -2.60
CA THR A 41 3.22 17.74 -1.86
C THR A 41 3.56 19.17 -2.29
N TYR A 42 3.69 19.42 -3.60
CA TYR A 42 3.94 20.78 -4.09
C TYR A 42 2.78 21.73 -3.80
N PHE A 43 1.55 21.26 -3.93
CA PHE A 43 0.38 22.07 -3.57
C PHE A 43 0.44 22.51 -2.10
N TYR A 44 0.80 21.62 -1.18
CA TYR A 44 0.98 21.95 0.23
C TYR A 44 2.18 22.86 0.50
N ILE A 45 3.30 22.73 -0.21
CA ILE A 45 4.45 23.61 -0.01
C ILE A 45 4.19 25.02 -0.57
N ILE A 46 3.50 25.13 -1.71
CA ILE A 46 3.29 26.41 -2.41
C ILE A 46 2.14 27.21 -1.77
N PHE A 47 1.03 26.54 -1.43
CA PHE A 47 -0.18 27.22 -0.95
C PHE A 47 -0.33 27.19 0.58
N PHE A 48 0.38 26.31 1.27
CA PHE A 48 0.40 26.24 2.73
C PHE A 48 1.83 26.43 3.23
N ASN A 49 1.99 26.89 4.48
CA ASN A 49 3.32 27.08 5.09
C ASN A 49 3.92 25.75 5.58
N PHE A 50 3.89 24.70 4.75
CA PHE A 50 4.55 23.43 5.05
C PHE A 50 5.97 23.42 4.49
N THR A 51 6.87 22.83 5.27
CA THR A 51 8.26 22.57 4.88
C THR A 51 8.38 21.19 4.24
N GLU A 52 9.49 20.93 3.55
CA GLU A 52 9.80 19.60 3.00
C GLU A 52 9.79 18.49 4.06
N THR A 53 10.10 18.84 5.32
CA THR A 53 10.10 17.91 6.45
C THR A 53 8.72 17.62 7.03
N THR A 54 7.74 18.52 6.85
CA THR A 54 6.41 18.43 7.49
C THR A 54 5.31 18.06 6.51
N VAL A 55 5.51 18.28 5.21
CA VAL A 55 4.53 18.03 4.15
C VAL A 55 4.16 16.55 3.93
N GLY A 56 5.02 15.62 4.35
CA GLY A 56 4.77 14.18 4.17
C GLY A 56 3.44 13.72 4.80
N ASN A 57 3.13 14.21 6.00
CA ASN A 57 1.91 13.86 6.73
C ASN A 57 0.62 14.31 5.99
N PRO A 58 0.44 15.59 5.62
CA PRO A 58 -0.75 16.01 4.90
C PRO A 58 -0.88 15.38 3.52
N THR A 59 0.22 15.18 2.78
CA THR A 59 0.18 14.46 1.48
C THR A 59 -0.33 13.03 1.66
N ALA A 60 0.23 12.27 2.60
CA ALA A 60 -0.18 10.89 2.84
C ALA A 60 -1.64 10.83 3.29
N ALA A 61 -2.08 11.71 4.19
CA ALA A 61 -3.45 11.78 4.67
C ALA A 61 -4.45 12.02 3.52
N THR A 62 -4.16 12.96 2.63
CA THR A 62 -5.02 13.29 1.48
C THR A 62 -5.08 12.15 0.48
N MET A 63 -3.94 11.52 0.16
CA MET A 63 -3.91 10.35 -0.72
C MET A 63 -4.70 9.17 -0.15
N VAL A 64 -4.55 8.90 1.16
CA VAL A 64 -5.32 7.86 1.86
C VAL A 64 -6.81 8.17 1.84
N PHE A 65 -7.20 9.43 2.09
CA PHE A 65 -8.59 9.86 2.10
C PHE A 65 -9.24 9.73 0.72
N ILE A 66 -8.57 10.20 -0.34
CA ILE A 66 -9.07 10.09 -1.72
C ILE A 66 -9.22 8.62 -2.09
N ALA A 67 -8.22 7.77 -1.78
CA ALA A 67 -8.29 6.35 -2.04
C ALA A 67 -9.44 5.68 -1.27
N ALA A 68 -9.65 6.04 -0.01
CA ALA A 68 -10.75 5.53 0.81
C ALA A 68 -12.11 5.89 0.21
N LEU A 69 -12.28 7.14 -0.22
CA LEU A 69 -13.51 7.64 -0.84
C LEU A 69 -13.76 6.95 -2.19
N LEU A 70 -12.76 6.86 -3.05
CA LEU A 70 -12.87 6.15 -4.34
C LEU A 70 -13.14 4.65 -4.16
N THR A 71 -12.63 4.05 -3.09
CA THR A 71 -12.91 2.64 -2.73
C THR A 71 -14.35 2.47 -2.27
N GLY A 72 -14.84 3.36 -1.39
CA GLY A 72 -16.23 3.37 -0.95
C GLY A 72 -17.24 3.59 -2.09
N LEU A 73 -16.87 4.39 -3.10
CA LEU A 73 -17.64 4.58 -4.34
C LEU A 73 -17.50 3.41 -5.35
N GLY A 74 -16.65 2.43 -5.07
CA GLY A 74 -16.40 1.27 -5.95
C GLY A 74 -15.59 1.57 -7.21
N ILE A 75 -15.06 2.80 -7.36
CA ILE A 75 -14.27 3.22 -8.52
C ILE A 75 -12.84 2.69 -8.39
N TYR A 76 -12.24 2.81 -7.20
CA TYR A 76 -10.86 2.39 -6.97
C TYR A 76 -10.66 0.90 -7.24
N ARG A 77 -11.62 0.05 -6.88
CA ARG A 77 -11.58 -1.40 -7.15
C ARG A 77 -11.46 -1.72 -8.65
N LYS A 78 -12.18 -0.98 -9.51
CA LYS A 78 -12.11 -1.15 -10.97
C LYS A 78 -10.75 -0.72 -11.52
N ILE A 79 -10.23 0.42 -11.02
CA ILE A 79 -8.89 0.89 -11.37
C ILE A 79 -7.85 -0.15 -10.94
N ALA A 80 -7.97 -0.69 -9.73
CA ALA A 80 -7.02 -1.66 -9.17
C ALA A 80 -6.99 -2.98 -9.93
N GLN A 81 -8.13 -3.47 -10.43
CA GLN A 81 -8.18 -4.67 -11.28
C GLN A 81 -7.40 -4.50 -12.59
N VAL A 82 -7.48 -3.31 -13.19
CA VAL A 82 -6.72 -3.00 -14.40
C VAL A 82 -5.26 -2.74 -14.05
N ALA A 83 -4.99 -1.99 -12.99
CA ALA A 83 -3.65 -1.54 -12.62
C ALA A 83 -2.76 -2.62 -11.99
N GLY A 84 -3.37 -3.64 -11.40
CA GLY A 84 -2.68 -4.72 -10.71
C GLY A 84 -1.78 -4.17 -9.60
N ALA A 85 -0.54 -4.65 -9.57
CA ALA A 85 0.43 -4.29 -8.53
C ALA A 85 0.71 -2.78 -8.44
N GLY A 86 0.54 -2.02 -9.54
CA GLY A 86 0.82 -0.58 -9.57
C GLY A 86 -0.03 0.27 -8.62
N THR A 87 -1.26 -0.16 -8.32
CA THR A 87 -2.14 0.51 -7.33
C THR A 87 -2.12 -0.15 -5.95
N ALA A 88 -1.47 -1.31 -5.82
CA ALA A 88 -1.41 -2.07 -4.57
C ALA A 88 -0.20 -1.67 -3.71
N VAL A 89 0.93 -1.33 -4.35
CA VAL A 89 2.18 -0.95 -3.67
C VAL A 89 2.13 0.45 -3.02
N PRO A 90 1.55 1.49 -3.64
CA PRO A 90 1.47 2.81 -3.02
C PRO A 90 0.55 2.83 -1.79
N VAL A 91 0.65 3.87 -0.95
CA VAL A 91 -0.17 4.05 0.27
C VAL A 91 -1.69 4.02 -0.01
N THR A 92 -2.10 4.36 -1.23
CA THR A 92 -3.49 4.28 -1.69
C THR A 92 -3.99 2.83 -1.77
N GLY A 93 -3.11 1.87 -2.06
CA GLY A 93 -3.40 0.44 -2.06
C GLY A 93 -3.71 -0.10 -0.67
N PHE A 94 -2.95 0.34 0.34
CA PHE A 94 -3.24 0.06 1.73
C PHE A 94 -4.61 0.61 2.15
N SER A 95 -4.92 1.86 1.79
CA SER A 95 -6.25 2.46 2.05
C SER A 95 -7.38 1.64 1.42
N ASN A 96 -7.24 1.25 0.14
CA ASN A 96 -8.21 0.41 -0.53
C ASN A 96 -8.40 -0.96 0.15
N ALA A 97 -7.32 -1.59 0.61
CA ALA A 97 -7.40 -2.87 1.30
C ALA A 97 -8.15 -2.78 2.63
N VAL A 98 -7.85 -1.74 3.43
CA VAL A 98 -8.53 -1.51 4.72
C VAL A 98 -10.01 -1.19 4.52
N VAL A 99 -10.34 -0.29 3.58
CA VAL A 99 -11.74 0.07 3.30
C VAL A 99 -12.51 -1.09 2.67
N SER A 100 -11.87 -1.90 1.81
CA SER A 100 -12.52 -3.11 1.27
C SER A 100 -12.83 -4.11 2.38
N ALA A 101 -11.91 -4.34 3.32
CA ALA A 101 -12.14 -5.19 4.48
C ALA A 101 -13.27 -4.66 5.38
N ALA A 102 -13.38 -3.33 5.52
CA ALA A 102 -14.47 -2.69 6.24
C ALA A 102 -15.84 -2.93 5.56
N ILE A 103 -15.90 -2.81 4.24
CA ILE A 103 -17.13 -3.00 3.45
C ILE A 103 -17.57 -4.47 3.50
N GLU A 104 -16.62 -5.40 3.38
CA GLU A 104 -16.90 -6.84 3.39
C GLU A 104 -17.30 -7.33 4.79
N GLY A 105 -16.62 -6.86 5.83
CA GLY A 105 -16.96 -7.15 7.22
C GLY A 105 -18.25 -6.50 7.73
N LYS A 106 -18.94 -5.66 6.92
CA LYS A 106 -20.18 -5.00 7.34
C LYS A 106 -21.30 -6.00 7.69
N THR A 107 -21.33 -7.17 7.04
CA THR A 107 -22.33 -8.22 7.27
C THR A 107 -22.25 -8.82 8.68
N GLU A 108 -21.07 -8.76 9.31
CA GLU A 108 -20.77 -9.27 10.65
C GLU A 108 -20.96 -8.21 11.75
N GLY A 109 -21.46 -7.02 11.40
CA GLY A 109 -21.70 -5.90 12.30
C GLY A 109 -20.49 -4.96 12.49
N PHE A 110 -20.69 -3.82 13.15
CA PHE A 110 -19.68 -2.76 13.21
C PHE A 110 -18.46 -3.09 14.08
N VAL A 111 -18.66 -3.80 15.19
CA VAL A 111 -17.57 -4.09 16.14
C VAL A 111 -16.83 -5.37 15.75
N LEU A 112 -17.57 -6.47 15.68
CA LEU A 112 -17.01 -7.80 15.40
C LEU A 112 -16.66 -8.01 13.92
N GLY A 113 -17.33 -7.30 13.01
CA GLY A 113 -17.06 -7.37 11.57
C GLY A 113 -16.14 -6.26 11.08
N VAL A 114 -16.65 -5.03 10.99
CA VAL A 114 -15.91 -3.88 10.44
C VAL A 114 -14.62 -3.61 11.23
N GLY A 115 -14.73 -3.44 12.55
CA GLY A 115 -13.59 -3.14 13.41
C GLY A 115 -12.52 -4.23 13.41
N SER A 116 -12.91 -5.49 13.56
CA SER A 116 -11.96 -6.61 13.63
C SER A 116 -11.22 -6.81 12.30
N ASN A 117 -11.90 -6.73 11.15
CA ASN A 117 -11.30 -6.95 9.84
C ASN A 117 -10.39 -5.79 9.44
N MET A 118 -10.79 -4.55 9.71
CA MET A 118 -9.92 -3.39 9.53
C MET A 118 -8.66 -3.50 10.38
N PHE A 119 -8.80 -3.88 11.66
CA PHE A 119 -7.67 -4.00 12.58
C PHE A 119 -6.76 -5.19 12.23
N LYS A 120 -7.29 -6.29 11.72
CA LYS A 120 -6.47 -7.42 11.24
C LYS A 120 -5.55 -7.02 10.08
N MET A 121 -6.07 -6.24 9.14
CA MET A 121 -5.30 -5.71 8.01
C MET A 121 -4.31 -4.63 8.46
N ALA A 122 -4.75 -3.62 9.22
CA ALA A 122 -3.90 -2.52 9.66
C ALA A 122 -2.87 -2.94 10.72
N GLY A 123 -3.26 -3.83 11.63
CA GLY A 123 -2.47 -4.27 12.77
C GLY A 123 -1.20 -5.01 12.36
N SER A 124 -1.26 -5.84 11.31
CA SER A 124 -0.06 -6.51 10.78
C SER A 124 0.95 -5.49 10.23
N VAL A 125 0.48 -4.50 9.47
CA VAL A 125 1.33 -3.44 8.91
C VAL A 125 1.95 -2.58 10.01
N ILE A 126 1.17 -2.19 11.03
CA ILE A 126 1.66 -1.43 12.17
C ILE A 126 2.72 -2.24 12.95
N LEU A 127 2.45 -3.52 13.21
CA LEU A 127 3.37 -4.40 13.95
C LEU A 127 4.73 -4.48 13.26
N PHE A 128 4.75 -4.85 11.98
CA PHE A 128 6.01 -4.98 11.24
C PHE A 128 6.66 -3.62 10.98
N GLY A 129 5.89 -2.57 10.71
CA GLY A 129 6.42 -1.22 10.50
C GLY A 129 7.13 -0.68 11.73
N VAL A 130 6.50 -0.77 12.91
CA VAL A 130 7.07 -0.28 14.17
C VAL A 130 8.25 -1.16 14.61
N ALA A 131 8.13 -2.49 14.51
CA ALA A 131 9.23 -3.39 14.87
C ALA A 131 10.47 -3.16 13.99
N SER A 132 10.30 -3.07 12.67
CA SER A 132 11.41 -2.77 11.76
C SER A 132 12.02 -1.40 12.02
N ALA A 133 11.20 -0.37 12.26
CA ALA A 133 11.68 0.97 12.60
C ALA A 133 12.52 0.96 13.89
N PHE A 134 12.10 0.20 14.91
CA PHE A 134 12.86 0.03 16.15
C PHE A 134 14.24 -0.58 15.90
N PHE A 135 14.33 -1.68 15.15
CA PHE A 135 15.63 -2.32 14.88
C PHE A 135 16.54 -1.43 14.03
N VAL A 136 16.00 -0.74 13.01
CA VAL A 136 16.79 0.20 12.20
C VAL A 136 17.29 1.38 13.05
N ALA A 137 16.43 1.94 13.90
CA ALA A 137 16.82 3.01 14.81
C ALA A 137 17.87 2.55 15.83
N LEU A 138 17.75 1.33 16.35
CA LEU A 138 18.73 0.74 17.27
C LEU A 138 20.10 0.55 16.60
N ILE A 139 20.12 0.03 15.37
CA ILE A 139 21.35 -0.12 14.59
C ILE A 139 21.98 1.26 14.32
N LYS A 140 21.19 2.25 13.89
CA LYS A 140 21.68 3.63 13.69
C LYS A 140 22.28 4.19 14.97
N LEU A 141 21.60 4.03 16.11
CA LEU A 141 22.07 4.52 17.41
C LEU A 141 23.44 3.92 17.78
N ILE A 142 23.63 2.62 17.58
CA ILE A 142 24.91 1.94 17.85
C ILE A 142 26.01 2.49 16.94
N LEU A 143 25.74 2.62 15.63
CA LEU A 143 26.72 3.14 14.67
C LEU A 143 27.14 4.58 14.96
N VAL A 144 26.19 5.42 15.38
CA VAL A 144 26.48 6.80 15.79
C VAL A 144 27.32 6.82 17.07
N THR A 145 26.99 5.97 18.05
CA THR A 145 27.77 5.87 19.31
C THR A 145 29.20 5.40 19.06
N MET A 146 29.44 4.57 18.04
CA MET A 146 30.77 4.13 17.62
C MET A 146 31.52 5.13 16.73
N GLY A 147 30.91 6.28 16.40
CA GLY A 147 31.53 7.31 15.56
C GLY A 147 31.62 6.96 14.08
N VAL A 148 30.85 5.99 13.60
CA VAL A 148 30.85 5.55 12.19
C VAL A 148 29.93 6.42 11.32
N VAL A 149 28.87 6.99 11.93
CA VAL A 149 27.80 7.74 11.24
C VAL A 149 27.40 8.95 12.09
N GLU A 150 26.98 10.05 11.46
CA GLU A 150 26.42 11.24 12.14
C GLU A 150 24.88 11.21 12.14
N TRP A 151 24.26 11.99 13.03
CA TRP A 151 22.80 12.00 13.23
C TRP A 151 22.01 12.58 12.04
#